data_AF-A0A7Z0TR56-F1
#
_entry.id   AF-A0A7Z0TR56-F1
#
_cell.length_a   1.000
_cell.length_b   1.000
_cell.length_c   1.000
_cell.angle_alpha   90.00
_cell.angle_beta   90.00
_cell.angle_gamma   90.00
#
_symmetry.space_group_name_H-M   'P 1'
#
loop_
_entity.id
_entity.type
_entity.pdbx_description
1 polymer ?
#
loop_
_entity_poly.entity_id
_entity_poly.type
_entity_poly.pdbx_seq_one_letter_code
_entity_poly.pdbx_strand_id
1 'polypeptide(L)'
;MKSSAASLGSSTRKIVARIEKVRRAAEKAATRKHRFADYKYLRSVLSAYSFFDNNGLLPHLIEIAPSMLITPVRANWHSLRVIIEATCIQPDQRIRSRWTRALEYAVAEKIDPKEMIRFIRAHNGIAGCADLASKTKPKRSH
;
A
#
# COMPACT_ATOMS: atom_id res chain seq x y z
N MET A 1 9.78 -4.99 -32.95
CA MET A 1 10.12 -4.52 -31.58
C MET A 1 9.35 -3.26 -31.14
N LYS A 2 8.12 -2.98 -31.62
CA LYS A 2 7.34 -1.76 -31.24
C LYS A 2 6.38 -1.95 -30.04
N SER A 3 6.15 -3.18 -29.59
CA SER A 3 5.10 -3.49 -28.61
C SER A 3 5.49 -3.22 -27.14
N SER A 4 6.78 -3.19 -26.80
CA SER A 4 7.24 -3.07 -25.40
C SER A 4 7.14 -1.65 -24.84
N ALA A 5 7.43 -0.62 -25.66
CA ALA A 5 7.35 0.78 -25.22
C ALA A 5 5.90 1.24 -25.05
N ALA A 6 4.99 0.77 -25.91
CA ALA A 6 3.57 1.08 -25.83
C ALA A 6 2.90 0.41 -24.61
N SER A 7 3.27 -0.83 -24.28
CA SER A 7 2.76 -1.51 -23.09
C SER A 7 3.28 -0.85 -21.80
N LEU A 8 4.56 -0.48 -21.76
CA LEU A 8 5.17 0.25 -20.63
C LEU A 8 4.48 1.60 -20.40
N GLY A 9 4.25 2.38 -21.47
CA GLY A 9 3.54 3.67 -21.38
C GLY A 9 2.10 3.53 -20.87
N SER A 10 1.40 2.44 -21.22
CA SER A 10 0.05 2.15 -20.73
C SER A 10 0.05 1.74 -19.25
N SER A 11 0.98 0.86 -18.84
CA SER A 11 1.16 0.43 -17.45
C SER A 11 1.50 1.60 -16.52
N THR A 12 2.45 2.46 -16.93
CA THR A 12 2.85 3.65 -16.19
C THR A 12 1.66 4.58 -15.94
N ARG A 13 0.86 4.88 -16.96
CA ARG A 13 -0.34 5.72 -16.80
C ARG A 13 -1.34 5.12 -15.81
N LYS A 14 -1.57 3.80 -15.87
CA LYS A 14 -2.47 3.11 -14.92
C LYS A 14 -1.96 3.18 -13.49
N ILE A 15 -0.65 3.01 -13.28
CA ILE A 15 -0.02 3.09 -11.96
C ILE A 15 -0.13 4.50 -11.41
N VAL A 16 0.32 5.51 -12.15
CA VAL A 16 0.28 6.93 -11.74
C VAL A 16 -1.15 7.33 -11.39
N ALA A 17 -2.13 7.06 -12.27
CA ALA A 17 -3.53 7.41 -12.01
C ALA A 17 -4.08 6.74 -10.75
N ARG A 18 -3.64 5.52 -10.42
CA ARG A 18 -4.06 4.82 -9.20
C ARG A 18 -3.38 5.38 -7.96
N ILE A 19 -2.09 5.69 -8.02
CA ILE A 19 -1.33 6.32 -6.93
C ILE A 19 -1.92 7.69 -6.60
N GLU A 20 -2.29 8.50 -7.60
CA GLU A 20 -2.96 9.78 -7.39
C GLU A 20 -4.29 9.65 -6.63
N LYS A 21 -5.08 8.61 -6.92
CA LYS A 21 -6.31 8.32 -6.15
C LYS A 21 -6.01 8.02 -4.68
N VAL A 22 -4.88 7.35 -4.40
CA VAL A 22 -4.45 7.04 -3.03
C VAL A 22 -3.90 8.29 -2.33
N ARG A 23 -3.16 9.17 -3.03
CA ARG A 23 -2.71 10.48 -2.52
C ARG A 23 -3.88 11.32 -2.02
N ARG A 24 -4.95 11.44 -2.82
CA ARG A 24 -6.18 12.13 -2.41
C ARG A 24 -6.83 11.52 -1.17
N ALA A 25 -6.71 10.20 -0.97
CA ALA A 25 -7.19 9.56 0.26
C ALA A 25 -6.30 9.89 1.45
N ALA A 26 -4.98 9.99 1.26
CA ALA A 26 -4.02 10.41 2.28
C ALA A 26 -4.25 11.87 2.72
N GLU A 27 -4.45 12.79 1.78
CA GLU A 27 -4.78 14.20 2.06
C GLU A 27 -6.07 14.33 2.88
N LYS A 28 -7.12 13.59 2.49
CA LYS A 28 -8.39 13.53 3.24
C LYS A 28 -8.21 12.92 4.62
N ALA A 29 -7.25 12.01 4.79
CA ALA A 29 -6.96 11.44 6.09
C ALA A 29 -6.20 12.42 6.98
N ALA A 30 -5.18 13.10 6.45
CA ALA A 30 -4.37 14.08 7.16
C ALA A 30 -5.18 15.30 7.65
N THR A 31 -6.16 15.75 6.86
CA THR A 31 -7.04 16.87 7.22
C THR A 31 -8.06 16.54 8.31
N ARG A 32 -8.30 15.25 8.60
CA ARG A 32 -9.33 14.79 9.55
C ARG A 32 -8.69 14.23 10.80
N LYS A 33 -8.91 14.86 11.95
CA LYS A 33 -8.41 14.42 13.28
C LYS A 33 -9.09 13.17 13.86
N HIS A 34 -9.66 12.28 13.04
CA HIS A 34 -10.38 11.10 13.54
C HIS A 34 -9.64 9.80 13.22
N ARG A 35 -9.52 8.88 14.20
CA ARG A 35 -8.93 7.53 14.09
C ARG A 35 -9.41 6.63 12.93
N PHE A 36 -10.46 7.02 12.21
CA PHE A 36 -11.01 6.27 11.07
C PHE A 36 -10.54 6.82 9.71
N ALA A 37 -9.88 7.99 9.72
CA ALA A 37 -9.22 8.58 8.57
C ALA A 37 -8.16 7.62 8.01
N ASP A 38 -7.30 7.10 8.89
CA ASP A 38 -6.28 6.12 8.54
C ASP A 38 -6.89 4.85 7.96
N TYR A 39 -8.04 4.38 8.47
CA TYR A 39 -8.64 3.13 7.98
C TYR A 39 -9.11 3.28 6.53
N LYS A 40 -9.63 4.47 6.18
CA LYS A 40 -10.02 4.79 4.79
C LYS A 40 -8.80 4.88 3.89
N TYR A 41 -7.72 5.50 4.37
CA TYR A 41 -6.46 5.53 3.63
C TYR A 41 -5.90 4.12 3.40
N LEU A 42 -5.82 3.27 4.43
CA LEU A 42 -5.35 1.89 4.31
C LEU A 42 -6.23 1.05 3.38
N ARG A 43 -7.56 1.24 3.42
CA ARG A 43 -8.46 0.64 2.42
C ARG A 43 -8.10 1.06 1.00
N SER A 44 -7.79 2.33 0.76
CA SER A 44 -7.35 2.81 -0.57
C SER A 44 -6.02 2.20 -0.98
N VAL A 45 -5.07 2.04 -0.07
CA VAL A 45 -3.79 1.36 -0.32
C VAL A 45 -4.02 -0.11 -0.71
N LEU A 46 -4.82 -0.85 0.06
CA LEU A 46 -5.11 -2.26 -0.23
C LEU A 46 -5.83 -2.42 -1.57
N SER A 47 -6.76 -1.51 -1.89
CA SER A 47 -7.43 -1.49 -3.18
C SER A 47 -6.47 -1.24 -4.35
N ALA A 48 -5.51 -0.33 -4.19
CA ALA A 48 -4.48 -0.09 -5.20
C ALA A 48 -3.57 -1.31 -5.37
N TYR A 49 -3.11 -1.91 -4.27
CA TYR A 49 -2.31 -3.12 -4.29
C TYR A 49 -3.04 -4.26 -5.02
N SER A 50 -4.29 -4.55 -4.65
CA SER A 50 -5.10 -5.60 -5.29
C SER A 50 -5.29 -5.34 -6.79
N PHE A 51 -5.49 -4.06 -7.17
CA PHE A 51 -5.56 -3.69 -8.58
C PHE A 51 -4.25 -3.96 -9.31
N PHE A 52 -3.10 -3.61 -8.71
CA PHE A 52 -1.80 -3.84 -9.34
C PHE A 52 -1.47 -5.33 -9.45
N ASP A 53 -1.73 -6.10 -8.40
CA ASP A 53 -1.49 -7.53 -8.37
C ASP A 53 -2.30 -8.27 -9.44
N ASN A 54 -3.63 -8.03 -9.47
CA ASN A 54 -4.54 -8.63 -10.45
C ASN A 54 -4.24 -8.23 -11.90
N ASN A 55 -3.42 -7.20 -12.14
CA ASN A 55 -3.05 -6.74 -13.48
C ASN A 55 -1.55 -6.94 -13.79
N GLY A 56 -0.78 -7.64 -12.95
CA GLY A 56 0.66 -7.85 -13.16
C GLY A 56 1.50 -6.56 -13.13
N LEU A 57 1.02 -5.52 -12.42
CA LEU A 57 1.64 -4.20 -12.38
C LEU A 57 2.58 -3.98 -11.20
N LEU A 58 2.70 -4.93 -10.26
CA LEU A 58 3.58 -4.79 -9.10
C LEU A 58 5.08 -4.62 -9.47
N PRO A 59 5.65 -5.36 -10.45
CA PRO A 59 7.04 -5.14 -10.87
C PRO A 59 7.23 -3.74 -11.47
N HIS A 60 6.30 -3.32 -12.33
CA HIS A 60 6.31 -2.00 -12.96
C HIS A 60 6.19 -0.87 -11.93
N LEU A 61 5.39 -1.05 -10.88
CA LEU A 61 5.30 -0.08 -9.78
C LEU A 61 6.67 0.15 -9.12
N ILE A 62 7.42 -0.92 -8.85
CA ILE A 62 8.75 -0.85 -8.23
C ILE A 62 9.73 -0.13 -9.16
N GLU A 63 9.66 -0.43 -10.46
CA GLU A 63 10.51 0.18 -11.50
C GLU A 63 10.28 1.70 -11.63
N ILE A 64 9.01 2.14 -11.70
CA ILE A 64 8.71 3.57 -11.96
C ILE A 64 8.69 4.43 -10.69
N ALA A 65 8.61 3.83 -9.49
CA ALA A 65 8.46 4.57 -8.25
C ALA A 65 9.57 5.61 -7.98
N PRO A 66 10.86 5.31 -8.20
CA PRO A 66 11.94 6.29 -8.00
C PRO A 66 11.85 7.51 -8.93
N SER A 67 11.50 7.30 -10.21
CA SER A 67 11.56 8.34 -11.24
C SER A 67 10.25 9.11 -11.40
N MET A 68 9.12 8.42 -11.43
CA MET A 68 7.81 9.03 -11.72
C MET A 68 7.05 9.42 -10.45
N LEU A 69 7.28 8.70 -9.35
CA LEU A 69 6.61 8.95 -8.07
C LEU A 69 7.52 9.64 -7.05
N ILE A 70 8.79 9.87 -7.40
CA ILE A 70 9.83 10.48 -6.55
C ILE A 70 9.88 9.76 -5.20
N THR A 71 9.76 8.43 -5.23
CA THR A 71 9.66 7.58 -4.04
C THR A 71 10.92 6.74 -3.91
N PRO A 72 11.66 6.84 -2.80
CA PRO A 72 12.80 5.97 -2.58
C PRO A 72 12.31 4.53 -2.50
N VAL A 73 12.94 3.64 -3.29
CA VAL A 73 12.69 2.20 -3.23
C VAL A 73 13.98 1.54 -2.77
N ARG A 74 13.89 0.68 -1.75
CA ARG A 74 15.03 -0.13 -1.29
C ARG A 74 14.82 -1.58 -1.69
N ALA A 75 15.93 -2.31 -1.79
CA ALA A 75 15.89 -3.76 -1.93
C ALA A 75 15.01 -4.38 -0.82
N ASN A 76 14.21 -5.38 -1.18
CA ASN A 76 13.31 -6.13 -0.30
C ASN A 76 12.10 -5.35 0.26
N TRP A 77 11.82 -4.15 -0.24
CA TRP A 77 10.57 -3.48 0.14
C TRP A 77 9.36 -4.16 -0.48
N HIS A 78 8.38 -4.46 0.35
CA HIS A 78 7.07 -4.94 -0.11
C HIS A 78 6.37 -3.83 -0.93
N SER A 79 5.64 -4.18 -1.99
CA SER A 79 4.96 -3.19 -2.83
C SER A 79 3.97 -2.32 -2.05
N LEU A 80 3.35 -2.85 -0.98
CA LEU A 80 2.53 -2.06 -0.05
C LEU A 80 3.31 -0.91 0.58
N ARG A 81 4.59 -1.14 0.95
CA ARG A 81 5.47 -0.11 1.50
C ARG A 81 5.75 0.97 0.46
N VAL A 82 6.00 0.57 -0.79
CA VAL A 82 6.21 1.51 -1.91
C VAL A 82 4.99 2.39 -2.13
N ILE A 83 3.78 1.81 -2.13
CA ILE A 83 2.53 2.60 -2.27
C ILE A 83 2.39 3.59 -1.11
N ILE A 84 2.68 3.16 0.12
CA ILE A 84 2.62 4.05 1.29
C ILE A 84 3.62 5.20 1.13
N GLU A 85 4.90 4.92 0.86
CA GLU A 85 5.91 5.97 0.71
C GLU A 85 5.60 6.92 -0.47
N ALA A 86 4.99 6.42 -1.54
CA ALA A 86 4.60 7.25 -2.69
C ALA A 86 3.38 8.16 -2.43
N THR A 87 2.60 7.89 -1.38
CA THR A 87 1.28 8.53 -1.17
C THR A 87 1.11 9.18 0.18
N CYS A 88 1.89 8.78 1.17
CA CYS A 88 1.70 9.16 2.56
C CYS A 88 2.31 10.53 2.85
N ILE A 89 1.57 11.37 3.58
CA ILE A 89 2.03 12.68 4.07
C ILE A 89 2.55 12.58 5.51
N GLN A 90 2.28 11.48 6.23
CA GLN A 90 2.65 11.29 7.63
C GLN A 90 4.19 11.17 7.77
N PRO A 91 4.87 12.12 8.46
CA PRO A 91 6.31 12.07 8.63
C PRO A 91 6.78 10.92 9.53
N ASP A 92 5.94 10.44 10.46
CA ASP A 92 6.33 9.37 11.39
C ASP A 92 6.51 8.01 10.70
N GLN A 93 7.77 7.57 10.61
CA GLN A 93 8.17 6.29 10.05
C GLN A 93 7.59 5.09 10.81
N ARG A 94 7.39 5.19 12.13
CA ARG A 94 6.82 4.11 12.96
C ARG A 94 5.37 3.85 12.57
N ILE A 95 4.60 4.91 12.35
CA ILE A 95 3.21 4.82 11.86
C ILE A 95 3.17 4.14 10.49
N ARG A 96 3.99 4.59 9.52
CA ARG A 96 4.04 3.98 8.18
C ARG A 96 4.44 2.50 8.22
N SER A 97 5.34 2.13 9.14
CA SER A 97 5.76 0.74 9.33
C SER A 97 4.63 -0.12 9.90
N ARG A 98 3.90 0.39 10.90
CA ARG A 98 2.74 -0.27 11.47
C ARG A 98 1.63 -0.47 10.45
N TRP A 99 1.36 0.54 9.62
CA TRP A 99 0.42 0.45 8.50
C TRP A 99 0.81 -0.62 7.49
N THR A 100 2.09 -0.67 7.12
CA THR A 100 2.63 -1.69 6.21
C THR A 100 2.35 -3.09 6.77
N ARG A 101 2.66 -3.33 8.04
CA ARG A 101 2.43 -4.64 8.69
C ARG A 101 0.95 -5.02 8.78
N ALA A 102 0.09 -4.07 9.14
CA ALA A 102 -1.36 -4.31 9.18
C ALA A 102 -1.91 -4.70 7.80
N LEU A 103 -1.43 -4.06 6.73
CA LEU A 103 -1.82 -4.38 5.37
C LEU A 103 -1.25 -5.71 4.88
N GLU A 104 -0.01 -6.06 5.25
CA GLU A 104 0.55 -7.38 4.96
C GLU A 104 -0.28 -8.51 5.60
N TYR A 105 -0.74 -8.31 6.84
CA TYR A 105 -1.66 -9.26 7.48
C TYR A 105 -3.00 -9.35 6.74
N ALA A 106 -3.59 -8.21 6.36
CA ALA A 106 -4.82 -8.22 5.56
C ALA A 106 -4.66 -8.95 4.21
N VAL A 107 -3.50 -8.82 3.56
CA VAL A 107 -3.19 -9.56 2.32
C VAL A 107 -3.06 -11.06 2.59
N ALA A 108 -2.37 -11.46 3.67
CA ALA A 108 -2.24 -12.86 4.06
C ALA A 108 -3.61 -13.52 4.34
N GLU A 109 -4.51 -12.77 4.98
CA GLU A 109 -5.90 -13.17 5.26
C GLU A 109 -6.84 -13.00 4.04
N LYS A 110 -6.30 -12.62 2.87
CA LYS A 110 -7.05 -12.43 1.60
C LYS A 110 -8.25 -11.50 1.71
N ILE A 111 -8.11 -10.43 2.50
CA ILE A 111 -9.19 -9.48 2.78
C ILE A 111 -9.51 -8.64 1.55
N ASP A 112 -10.80 -8.60 1.17
CA ASP A 112 -11.29 -7.64 0.18
C ASP A 112 -11.14 -6.21 0.72
N PRO A 113 -10.63 -5.25 -0.08
CA PRO A 113 -10.52 -3.85 0.33
C PRO A 113 -11.82 -3.26 0.93
N LYS A 114 -12.99 -3.69 0.50
CA LYS A 114 -14.30 -3.27 1.03
C LYS A 114 -14.48 -3.66 2.50
N GLU A 115 -13.96 -4.82 2.89
CA GLU A 115 -14.04 -5.35 4.26
C GLU A 115 -12.92 -4.83 5.17
N MET A 116 -11.93 -4.11 4.62
CA MET A 116 -10.75 -3.64 5.37
C MET A 116 -11.09 -2.90 6.67
N ILE A 117 -12.12 -2.03 6.66
CA ILE A 117 -12.49 -1.27 7.85
C ILE A 117 -13.05 -2.19 8.93
N ARG A 118 -13.90 -3.16 8.54
CA ARG A 118 -14.47 -4.16 9.46
C ARG A 118 -13.37 -5.05 10.01
N PHE A 119 -12.46 -5.51 9.14
CA PHE A 119 -11.31 -6.33 9.49
C PHE A 119 -10.41 -5.66 10.52
N ILE A 120 -10.01 -4.40 10.29
CA ILE A 120 -9.19 -3.64 11.24
C ILE A 120 -9.90 -3.53 12.61
N ARG A 121 -11.21 -3.29 12.62
CA ARG A 121 -11.99 -3.17 13.86
C ARG A 121 -12.06 -4.49 14.63
N ALA A 122 -12.22 -5.61 13.92
CA ALA A 122 -12.27 -6.94 14.53
C ALA A 122 -10.95 -7.34 15.21
N HIS A 123 -9.83 -6.74 14.79
CA HIS A 123 -8.49 -7.07 15.28
C HIS A 123 -7.90 -5.97 16.17
N ASN A 124 -8.72 -5.27 16.97
CA ASN A 124 -8.28 -4.22 17.90
C ASN A 124 -7.53 -3.05 17.23
N GLY A 125 -7.88 -2.74 15.98
CA GLY A 125 -7.30 -1.64 15.24
C GLY A 125 -6.01 -2.01 14.50
N ILE A 126 -5.38 -0.98 13.91
CA ILE A 126 -4.15 -1.15 13.11
C ILE A 126 -3.02 -1.78 13.92
N ALA A 127 -2.88 -1.41 15.20
CA ALA A 127 -1.86 -1.96 16.07
C ALA A 127 -2.03 -3.48 16.24
N GLY A 128 -3.25 -3.95 16.55
CA GLY A 128 -3.50 -5.39 16.67
C GLY A 128 -3.27 -6.15 15.36
N CYS A 129 -3.67 -5.61 14.21
CA CYS A 129 -3.31 -6.20 12.91
C CYS A 129 -1.79 -6.29 12.70
N ALA A 130 -1.04 -5.24 13.05
CA ALA A 130 0.42 -5.22 12.89
C ALA A 130 1.13 -6.21 13.83
N ASP A 131 0.62 -6.39 15.04
CA ASP A 131 1.13 -7.36 16.00
C ASP A 131 0.88 -8.79 15.52
N LEU A 132 -0.30 -9.06 14.97
CA LEU A 132 -0.64 -10.36 14.36
C LEU A 132 0.21 -10.66 13.14
N ALA A 133 0.51 -9.67 12.29
CA ALA A 133 1.44 -9.81 11.17
C ALA A 133 2.83 -10.30 11.61
N SER A 134 3.28 -9.85 12.78
CA SER A 134 4.59 -10.20 13.33
C SER A 134 4.62 -11.61 13.93
N LYS A 135 3.45 -12.13 14.32
CA LYS A 135 3.28 -13.50 14.85
C LYS A 135 3.05 -14.55 13.75
N THR A 136 2.42 -14.14 12.64
CA THR A 136 2.05 -15.02 11.52
C THR A 136 3.16 -15.19 10.49
N LYS A 137 4.11 -14.26 10.38
CA LYS A 137 5.35 -14.48 9.63
C LYS A 137 6.27 -15.38 10.47
N PRO A 138 6.60 -16.62 10.06
CA PRO A 138 7.68 -17.35 10.72
C PRO A 138 8.95 -16.50 10.65
N LYS A 139 9.78 -16.54 11.70
CA LYS A 139 11.16 -16.01 11.66
C LYS A 139 11.80 -16.54 10.37
N ARG A 140 11.93 -15.70 9.34
CA ARG A 140 12.90 -15.97 8.28
C ARG A 140 14.25 -15.85 8.95
N SER A 141 14.82 -16.98 9.36
CA SER A 141 16.25 -17.13 9.55
C SER A 141 16.91 -16.74 8.23
N HIS A 142 17.49 -15.54 8.21
CA HIS A 142 18.59 -15.22 7.31
C HIS A 142 19.87 -15.50 8.08
#